data_AF-A0A972Y308-F1
#
_entry.id   AF-A0A972Y308-F1
#
_cell.length_a   1.000
_cell.length_b   1.000
_cell.length_c   1.000
_cell.angle_alpha   90.00
_cell.angle_beta   90.00
_cell.angle_gamma   90.00
#
_symmetry.space_group_name_H-M   'P 1'
#
loop_
_entity.id
_entity.type
_entity.pdbx_description
1 polymer ?
#
loop_
_entity_poly.entity_id
_entity_poly.type
_entity_poly.pdbx_seq_one_letter_code
_entity_poly.pdbx_strand_id
1 'polypeptide(L)'
;MLSILDYSYTNEINHPKLLLIDTVGKYLGKTTKKKYQEFTDENADQSEGVSDPSKYKNIYNQIIASSEKAEKLGVHSQIILVDNDVPDAMVESYSKYIVAHFSSTGEDGLDYGLIDDANDPFHD
;
A
#
# COMPACT_ATOMS: atom_id res chain seq x y z
N MET A 1 -6.68 9.35 9.24
CA MET A 1 -7.10 9.54 7.83
C MET A 1 -8.24 8.61 7.47
N LEU A 2 -8.10 7.28 7.60
CA LEU A 2 -9.22 6.33 7.40
C LEU A 2 -10.47 6.69 8.22
N SER A 3 -10.32 7.10 9.47
CA SER A 3 -11.45 7.53 10.31
C SER A 3 -12.25 8.72 9.74
N ILE A 4 -11.59 9.65 9.04
CA ILE A 4 -12.25 10.81 8.41
C ILE A 4 -13.00 10.36 7.16
N LEU A 5 -12.37 9.49 6.35
CA LEU A 5 -13.02 8.86 5.20
C LEU A 5 -14.27 8.09 5.65
N ASP A 6 -14.15 7.26 6.68
CA ASP A 6 -15.24 6.49 7.26
C ASP A 6 -16.38 7.36 7.79
N TYR A 7 -16.05 8.48 8.41
CA TYR A 7 -17.02 9.46 8.90
C TYR A 7 -17.76 10.13 7.72
N SER A 8 -17.06 10.38 6.61
CA SER A 8 -17.64 11.00 5.40
C SER A 8 -18.67 10.11 4.67
N TYR A 9 -18.72 8.82 4.98
CA TYR A 9 -19.70 7.91 4.38
C TYR A 9 -21.12 8.15 4.89
N THR A 10 -21.27 8.64 6.13
CA THR A 10 -22.58 8.84 6.77
C THR A 10 -22.85 10.30 7.15
N ASN A 11 -21.88 11.19 6.97
CA ASN A 11 -21.99 12.59 7.33
C ASN A 11 -21.64 13.46 6.13
N GLU A 12 -22.42 14.52 5.93
CA GLU A 12 -22.13 15.53 4.91
C GLU A 12 -20.95 16.39 5.36
N ILE A 13 -19.79 16.08 4.80
CA ILE A 13 -18.58 16.90 4.90
C ILE A 13 -17.97 17.08 3.51
N ASN A 14 -17.15 18.11 3.32
CA ASN A 14 -16.42 18.36 2.08
C ASN A 14 -15.20 17.44 1.96
N HIS A 15 -15.41 16.12 2.01
CA HIS A 15 -14.36 15.12 1.82
C HIS A 15 -14.55 14.41 0.48
N PRO A 16 -13.50 14.27 -0.35
CA PRO A 16 -13.62 13.72 -1.71
C PRO A 16 -13.91 12.22 -1.76
N LYS A 17 -13.93 11.53 -0.61
CA LYS A 17 -14.05 10.07 -0.49
C LYS A 17 -13.00 9.31 -1.33
N LEU A 18 -11.89 9.99 -1.60
CA LEU A 18 -10.69 9.47 -2.22
C LEU A 18 -9.57 9.52 -1.19
N LEU A 19 -8.85 8.41 -1.03
CA LEU A 19 -7.68 8.33 -0.17
C LEU A 19 -6.53 7.67 -0.94
N LEU A 20 -5.45 8.43 -1.14
CA LEU A 20 -4.19 7.91 -1.68
C LEU A 20 -3.21 7.73 -0.52
N ILE A 21 -2.64 6.54 -0.40
CA ILE A 21 -1.63 6.20 0.60
C ILE A 21 -0.37 5.80 -0.17
N ASP A 22 0.66 6.62 -0.05
CA ASP A 22 2.00 6.32 -0.55
C ASP A 22 2.85 5.85 0.63
N THR A 23 3.17 4.57 0.69
CA THR A 23 3.99 4.01 1.76
C THR A 23 5.43 3.81 1.30
N VAL A 24 6.36 4.38 2.07
CA VAL A 24 7.74 3.89 2.10
C VAL A 24 7.75 2.70 3.05
N GLY A 25 7.79 1.47 2.52
CA GLY A 25 7.74 0.21 3.28
C GLY A 25 8.76 0.10 4.42
N LYS A 26 9.79 0.97 4.42
CA LYS A 26 10.81 1.11 5.48
C LYS A 26 10.26 1.29 6.91
N TYR A 27 9.04 1.82 7.08
CA TYR A 27 8.43 2.04 8.41
C TYR A 27 7.38 1.01 8.82
N LEU A 28 7.14 -0.02 7.99
CA LEU A 28 6.05 -0.98 8.19
C LEU A 28 6.52 -2.44 8.33
N GLY A 29 7.77 -2.62 8.72
CA GLY A 29 8.34 -3.90 9.08
C GLY A 29 8.99 -4.59 7.90
N LYS A 30 10.32 -4.71 7.93
CA LYS A 30 11.07 -5.45 6.93
C LYS A 30 10.56 -6.88 6.85
N THR A 31 9.92 -7.21 5.74
CA THR A 31 9.78 -8.60 5.31
C THR A 31 11.16 -9.08 4.87
N THR A 32 11.87 -9.78 5.76
CA THR A 32 12.80 -10.92 5.50
C THR A 32 13.74 -10.93 4.27
N LYS A 33 13.94 -9.83 3.54
CA LYS A 33 14.95 -9.72 2.49
C LYS A 33 16.27 -9.32 3.17
N LYS A 34 17.19 -10.29 3.27
CA LYS A 34 18.56 -10.13 3.84
C LYS A 34 19.28 -8.85 3.37
N LYS A 35 19.01 -8.42 2.14
CA LYS A 35 19.64 -7.25 1.50
C LYS A 35 19.38 -5.91 2.20
N TYR A 36 18.32 -5.81 3.00
CA TYR A 36 17.99 -4.57 3.71
C TYR A 36 18.41 -4.58 5.18
N GLN A 37 18.83 -5.71 5.76
CA GLN A 37 19.26 -5.78 7.17
C GLN A 37 20.49 -4.91 7.46
N GLU A 38 21.34 -4.67 6.46
CA GLU A 38 22.59 -3.90 6.62
C GLU A 38 22.39 -2.38 6.75
N PHE A 39 21.16 -1.88 6.59
CA PHE A 39 20.86 -0.45 6.58
C PHE A 39 19.94 0.03 7.73
N THR A 40 19.72 -0.77 8.79
CA THR A 40 19.00 -0.28 9.99
C THR A 40 19.76 -0.45 11.28
N ASP A 41 19.42 0.41 12.25
CA ASP A 41 19.85 0.32 13.63
C ASP A 41 18.86 -0.56 14.41
N GLU A 42 19.32 -1.76 14.78
CA GLU A 42 18.50 -2.78 15.45
C GLU A 42 17.86 -2.28 16.75
N ASN A 43 18.44 -1.26 17.41
CA ASN A 43 17.90 -0.69 18.64
C ASN A 43 16.74 0.29 18.37
N ALA A 44 16.78 1.02 17.25
CA ALA A 44 15.70 1.92 16.85
C ALA A 44 14.47 1.11 16.39
N ASP A 45 14.70 0.05 15.61
CA ASP A 45 13.68 -0.87 15.10
C ASP A 45 12.90 -1.59 16.23
N GLN A 46 13.58 -1.95 17.33
CA GLN A 46 12.94 -2.51 18.54
C GLN A 46 12.11 -1.47 19.31
N SER A 47 12.55 -0.21 19.37
CA SER A 47 11.84 0.84 20.11
C SER A 47 10.52 1.25 19.44
N GLU A 48 10.46 1.17 18.11
CA GLU A 48 9.27 1.55 17.33
C GLU A 48 8.27 0.38 17.16
N GLY A 49 8.66 -0.85 17.53
CA GLY A 49 7.81 -2.05 17.42
C GLY A 49 7.39 -2.35 15.98
N VAL A 50 8.16 -1.89 14.99
CA VAL A 50 7.85 -1.90 13.55
C VAL A 50 7.99 -3.29 12.93
N SER A 51 8.51 -4.27 13.67
CA SER A 51 8.91 -5.59 13.17
C SER A 51 7.80 -6.65 13.04
N ASP A 52 6.51 -6.31 13.09
CA ASP A 52 5.45 -7.31 13.20
C ASP A 52 4.56 -7.41 11.93
N PRO A 53 4.67 -8.50 11.15
CA PRO A 53 3.77 -8.81 10.03
C PRO A 53 2.28 -8.71 10.39
N SER A 54 1.93 -8.88 11.67
CA SER A 54 0.57 -8.72 12.20
C SER A 54 0.07 -7.28 12.04
N LYS A 55 0.93 -6.28 12.27
CA LYS A 55 0.57 -4.86 12.09
C LYS A 55 0.27 -4.55 10.63
N TYR A 56 1.08 -5.08 9.73
CA TYR A 56 0.91 -4.92 8.29
C TYR A 56 -0.44 -5.47 7.82
N LYS A 57 -0.73 -6.72 8.20
CA LYS A 57 -2.03 -7.35 7.96
C LYS A 57 -3.20 -6.54 8.54
N ASN A 58 -3.04 -6.00 9.75
CA ASN A 58 -4.07 -5.20 10.39
C ASN A 58 -4.36 -3.91 9.60
N ILE A 59 -3.34 -3.23 9.08
CA ILE A 59 -3.53 -2.02 8.26
C ILE A 59 -4.32 -2.33 6.98
N TYR A 60 -3.91 -3.37 6.24
CA TYR A 60 -4.62 -3.81 5.04
C TYR A 60 -6.07 -4.18 5.33
N ASN A 61 -6.30 -4.94 6.41
CA ASN A 61 -7.64 -5.33 6.81
C ASN A 61 -8.53 -4.11 7.15
N GLN A 62 -7.97 -3.08 7.79
CA GLN A 62 -8.71 -1.85 8.09
C GLN A 62 -9.07 -1.08 6.82
N ILE A 63 -8.13 -0.96 5.86
CA ILE A 63 -8.38 -0.33 4.56
C ILE A 63 -9.49 -1.06 3.81
N ILE A 64 -9.42 -2.39 3.74
CA ILE A 64 -10.43 -3.23 3.08
C ILE A 64 -11.78 -3.08 3.78
N ALA A 65 -11.81 -3.13 5.10
CA ALA A 65 -13.05 -2.95 5.86
C ALA A 65 -13.71 -1.59 5.60
N SER A 66 -12.94 -0.51 5.50
CA SER A 66 -13.44 0.81 5.09
C SER A 66 -14.01 0.80 3.67
N SER A 67 -13.39 0.09 2.73
CA SER A 67 -13.91 -0.07 1.36
C SER A 67 -15.22 -0.86 1.32
N GLU A 68 -15.27 -2.00 2.01
CA GLU A 68 -16.49 -2.83 2.10
C GLU A 68 -17.63 -2.09 2.79
N LYS A 69 -17.33 -1.23 3.77
CA LYS A 69 -18.31 -0.37 4.43
C LYS A 69 -18.92 0.62 3.43
N ALA A 70 -18.11 1.26 2.59
CA ALA A 70 -18.61 2.18 1.56
C ALA A 70 -19.52 1.45 0.57
N GLU A 71 -19.12 0.26 0.12
CA GLU A 71 -19.91 -0.61 -0.77
C GLU A 71 -21.27 -0.97 -0.16
N LYS A 72 -21.29 -1.42 1.10
CA LYS A 72 -22.54 -1.74 1.83
C LYS A 72 -23.49 -0.55 1.95
N LEU A 73 -22.95 0.67 2.03
CA LEU A 73 -23.72 1.91 2.13
C LEU A 73 -24.10 2.48 0.75
N GLY A 74 -23.65 1.87 -0.36
CA GLY A 74 -23.85 2.41 -1.71
C GLY A 74 -23.13 3.73 -1.94
N VAL A 75 -22.04 3.99 -1.21
CA VAL A 75 -21.27 5.24 -1.28
C VAL A 75 -20.08 5.05 -2.21
N HIS A 76 -19.95 5.93 -3.21
CA HIS A 76 -18.74 6.00 -4.02
C HIS A 76 -17.55 6.43 -3.16
N SER A 77 -16.56 5.53 -3.04
CA SER A 77 -15.31 5.73 -2.32
C SER A 77 -14.19 5.02 -3.06
N GLN A 78 -13.00 5.60 -3.07
CA GLN A 78 -11.82 4.98 -3.67
C GLN A 78 -10.63 5.11 -2.71
N ILE A 79 -9.96 3.99 -2.47
CA ILE A 79 -8.71 3.95 -1.72
C ILE A 79 -7.64 3.39 -2.66
N ILE A 80 -6.56 4.12 -2.83
CA ILE A 80 -5.40 3.71 -3.61
C ILE A 80 -4.24 3.58 -2.63
N LEU A 81 -3.65 2.39 -2.55
CA LEU A 81 -2.47 2.11 -1.74
C LEU A 81 -1.33 1.74 -2.68
N VAL A 82 -0.24 2.50 -2.60
CA VAL A 82 1.02 2.21 -3.29
C VAL A 82 2.00 1.74 -2.23
N ASP A 83 2.45 0.50 -2.35
CA ASP A 83 3.41 -0.11 -1.43
C ASP A 83 4.49 -0.85 -2.22
N ASN A 84 5.74 -0.67 -1.79
CA ASN A 84 6.94 -1.21 -2.44
C ASN A 84 7.44 -2.52 -1.78
N ASP A 85 6.98 -2.86 -0.57
CA ASP A 85 7.51 -3.95 0.25
C ASP A 85 6.40 -4.90 0.73
N VAL A 86 5.47 -5.27 -0.15
CA VAL A 86 4.39 -6.22 0.17
C VAL A 86 4.94 -7.66 0.23
N PRO A 87 4.75 -8.42 1.34
CA PRO A 87 5.13 -9.82 1.40
C PRO A 87 4.25 -10.71 0.50
N ASP A 88 4.85 -11.71 -0.14
CA ASP A 88 4.20 -12.63 -1.09
C ASP A 88 2.91 -13.27 -0.56
N ALA A 89 2.91 -13.69 0.71
CA ALA A 89 1.72 -14.28 1.34
C ALA A 89 0.52 -13.31 1.40
N MET A 90 0.77 -12.00 1.44
CA MET A 90 -0.28 -10.99 1.34
C MET A 90 -0.67 -10.69 -0.10
N VAL A 91 0.27 -10.74 -1.04
CA VAL A 91 -0.02 -10.62 -2.47
C VAL A 91 -1.05 -11.67 -2.89
N GLU A 92 -0.88 -12.93 -2.48
CA GLU A 92 -1.86 -13.98 -2.75
C GLU A 92 -3.23 -13.67 -2.13
N SER A 93 -3.24 -13.28 -0.84
CA SER A 93 -4.45 -13.01 -0.06
C SER A 93 -5.27 -11.84 -0.59
N TYR A 94 -4.62 -10.86 -1.22
CA TYR A 94 -5.25 -9.63 -1.71
C TYR A 94 -5.19 -9.49 -3.24
N SER A 95 -4.84 -10.55 -3.96
CA SER A 95 -4.67 -10.57 -5.42
C SER A 95 -5.84 -9.94 -6.19
N LYS A 96 -7.09 -10.16 -5.75
CA LYS A 96 -8.28 -9.54 -6.35
C LYS A 96 -8.37 -8.01 -6.24
N TYR A 97 -7.58 -7.40 -5.37
CA TYR A 97 -7.52 -5.96 -5.15
C TYR A 97 -6.26 -5.32 -5.75
N ILE A 98 -5.34 -6.13 -6.30
CA ILE A 98 -4.13 -5.65 -6.95
C ILE A 98 -4.49 -5.25 -8.38
N VAL A 99 -4.35 -3.96 -8.67
CA VAL A 99 -4.65 -3.39 -9.99
C VAL A 99 -3.40 -3.34 -10.88
N ALA A 100 -2.22 -3.16 -10.28
CA ALA A 100 -0.95 -3.13 -10.98
C ALA A 100 0.16 -3.62 -10.06
N HIS A 101 1.18 -4.27 -10.63
CA HIS A 101 2.34 -4.77 -9.92
C HIS A 101 3.58 -4.53 -10.79
N PHE A 102 4.60 -3.89 -10.22
CA PHE A 102 5.79 -3.43 -10.93
C PHE A 102 7.06 -4.00 -10.31
N SER A 103 8.11 -4.13 -11.11
CA SER A 103 9.44 -4.53 -10.66
C SER A 103 10.50 -3.58 -11.20
N SER A 104 11.30 -3.00 -10.30
CA SER A 104 12.44 -2.15 -10.68
C SER A 104 13.49 -2.84 -11.58
N THR A 105 13.48 -4.18 -11.64
CA THR A 105 14.39 -4.99 -12.46
C THR A 105 13.70 -5.67 -13.63
N GLY A 106 12.38 -5.57 -13.77
CA GLY A 106 11.61 -6.31 -14.78
C GLY A 106 11.56 -7.83 -14.56
N GLU A 107 11.84 -8.27 -13.32
CA GLU A 107 11.78 -9.68 -12.93
C GLU A 107 10.36 -10.25 -13.13
N ASP A 108 10.28 -11.54 -13.47
CA ASP A 108 9.04 -12.30 -13.69
C ASP A 108 8.10 -11.74 -14.77
N GLY A 109 8.63 -10.91 -15.68
CA GLY A 109 7.85 -10.30 -16.77
C GLY A 109 6.95 -9.14 -16.30
N LEU A 110 7.24 -8.57 -15.13
CA LEU A 110 6.55 -7.39 -14.61
C LEU A 110 7.08 -6.09 -15.26
N ASP A 111 6.19 -5.12 -15.43
CA ASP A 111 6.55 -3.80 -15.96
C ASP A 111 7.47 -3.05 -14.98
N TYR A 112 8.31 -2.16 -15.51
CA TYR A 112 9.30 -1.41 -14.71
C TYR A 112 8.67 -0.40 -13.75
N GLY A 113 7.51 0.15 -14.11
CA GLY A 113 6.80 1.16 -13.36
C GLY A 113 5.60 1.69 -14.13
N LEU A 114 4.85 2.60 -13.50
CA LEU A 114 3.74 3.30 -14.16
C LEU A 114 4.19 4.27 -15.27
N ILE A 115 5.46 4.70 -15.23
CA ILE A 115 6.07 5.62 -16.19
C ILE A 115 7.41 4.99 -16.58
N ASP A 116 7.50 4.50 -17.81
CA ASP A 116 8.66 3.82 -18.38
C ASP A 116 9.21 4.52 -19.64
N ASP A 117 8.49 5.51 -20.15
CA ASP A 117 8.76 6.26 -21.38
C ASP A 117 9.45 7.62 -21.14
N ALA A 118 9.78 7.97 -19.89
CA ALA A 118 10.32 9.29 -19.52
C ALA A 118 11.67 9.64 -20.21
N ASN A 119 12.35 8.66 -20.80
CA ASN A 119 13.57 8.83 -21.58
C ASN A 119 13.43 8.35 -23.03
N ASP A 120 12.21 8.12 -23.54
CA ASP A 120 12.00 7.71 -24.92
C ASP A 120 12.28 8.89 -25.86
N PRO A 121 13.35 8.83 -26.69
CA PRO A 121 13.73 9.95 -27.56
C PRO A 121 12.77 10.16 -28.74
N PHE A 122 11.68 9.39 -28.85
CA PHE A 122 10.73 9.46 -29.97
C PHE A 122 9.38 10.11 -29.62
N HIS A 123 9.23 10.70 -28.43
CA HIS A 123 8.04 11.46 -28.02
C HIS A 123 8.34 12.98 -27.87
N ASP A 124 8.69 13.64 -28.98
CA ASP A 124 8.62 15.10 -29.19
C ASP A 124 7.94 15.41 -30.54
#